data_AF-A0A842NGW5-F1
#
_entry.id   AF-A0A842NGW5-F1
#
_cell.length_a   1.000
_cell.length_b   1.000
_cell.length_c   1.000
_cell.angle_alpha   90.00
_cell.angle_beta   90.00
_cell.angle_gamma   90.00
#
_symmetry.space_group_name_H-M   'P 1'
#
loop_
_entity.id
_entity.type
_entity.pdbx_description
1 polymer ?
#
loop_
_entity_poly.entity_id
_entity_poly.type
_entity_poly.pdbx_seq_one_letter_code
_entity_poly.pdbx_strand_id
1 'polypeptide(L)'
;MCYSIEVQLTTSLIIIGFSLFYYFYYSHKYKNDKRTWITRFLTVAVLGALFIGFHQFFEFLTLVTNNIWVYKVGLIISVSALYFLLKSLEILSNRKVHSWIALIVILAVSLQILFSPMTFADKSFYVVHSSAFFWIAAFLLLFIYWHVCAFKIYSETKDDKTKKTVILYMLTTIDIGFILSALYVFIGHFIFSVNVCTDAPSIWCTFSTIQAFFIPYLFYRLDKAFKRNNTPKKNTVKQTVLYLVISFIVLILLILIMPLFNCLTWKFIFP
;
A
#
# COMPACT_ATOMS: atom_id res chain seq x y z
N MET A 1 -12.60 -18.55 0.73
CA MET A 1 -12.74 -17.07 0.83
C MET A 1 -11.37 -16.49 1.16
N CYS A 2 -11.07 -15.22 0.82
CA CYS A 2 -9.77 -14.59 1.08
C CYS A 2 -9.33 -14.60 2.56
N TYR A 3 -10.25 -14.91 3.47
CA TYR A 3 -10.07 -15.00 4.93
C TYR A 3 -9.67 -16.37 5.47
N SER A 4 -9.54 -17.39 4.62
CA SER A 4 -9.17 -18.72 5.12
C SER A 4 -7.71 -18.71 5.60
N ILE A 5 -7.44 -19.48 6.66
CA ILE A 5 -6.10 -19.67 7.25
C ILE A 5 -5.09 -20.02 6.16
N GLU A 6 -5.47 -20.90 5.24
CA GLU A 6 -4.66 -21.37 4.13
C GLU A 6 -4.30 -20.25 3.16
N VAL A 7 -5.27 -19.40 2.80
CA VAL A 7 -5.04 -18.26 1.89
C VAL A 7 -4.13 -17.24 2.54
N GLN A 8 -4.35 -16.90 3.81
CA GLN A 8 -3.54 -15.92 4.54
C GLN A 8 -2.08 -16.37 4.66
N LEU A 9 -1.86 -17.63 5.04
CA LEU A 9 -0.52 -18.20 5.11
C LEU A 9 0.14 -18.27 3.73
N THR A 10 -0.56 -18.77 2.71
CA THR A 10 -0.02 -18.92 1.36
C THR A 10 0.37 -17.57 0.77
N THR A 11 -0.52 -16.58 0.88
CA THR A 11 -0.31 -15.19 0.42
C THR A 11 0.91 -14.59 1.10
N SER A 12 1.00 -14.73 2.42
CA SER A 12 2.14 -14.24 3.20
C SER A 12 3.46 -14.88 2.75
N LEU A 13 3.52 -16.21 2.65
CA LEU A 13 4.72 -16.94 2.25
C LEU A 13 5.17 -16.58 0.83
N ILE A 14 4.23 -16.40 -0.10
CA ILE A 14 4.54 -15.95 -1.47
C ILE A 14 5.16 -14.56 -1.43
N ILE A 15 4.53 -13.57 -0.79
CA ILE A 15 5.03 -12.20 -0.76
C ILE A 15 6.40 -12.13 -0.08
N ILE A 16 6.54 -12.74 1.10
CA ILE A 16 7.80 -12.74 1.86
C ILE A 16 8.89 -13.47 1.07
N GLY A 17 8.60 -14.67 0.57
CA GLY A 17 9.55 -15.51 -0.17
C GLY A 17 10.09 -14.81 -1.41
N PHE A 18 9.21 -14.28 -2.27
CA PHE A 18 9.64 -13.54 -3.46
C PHE A 18 10.35 -12.23 -3.09
N SER A 19 9.90 -11.49 -2.08
CA SER A 19 10.55 -10.26 -1.64
C SER A 19 12.00 -10.51 -1.18
N LEU A 20 12.22 -11.55 -0.38
CA LEU A 20 13.56 -11.96 0.06
C LEU A 20 14.41 -12.46 -1.11
N PHE A 21 13.85 -13.29 -1.98
CA PHE A 21 14.54 -13.79 -3.18
C PHE A 21 15.03 -12.62 -4.05
N TYR A 22 14.15 -11.66 -4.37
CA TYR A 22 14.53 -10.50 -5.18
C TYR A 22 15.51 -9.59 -4.46
N TYR A 23 15.39 -9.43 -3.15
CA TYR A 23 16.36 -8.68 -2.36
C TYR A 23 17.76 -9.26 -2.53
N PHE A 24 17.93 -10.57 -2.31
CA PHE A 24 19.24 -11.21 -2.45
C PHE A 24 19.75 -11.17 -3.89
N TYR A 25 18.89 -11.51 -4.86
CA TYR A 25 19.24 -11.53 -6.27
C TYR A 25 19.71 -10.15 -6.76
N TYR A 26 18.91 -9.11 -6.55
CA TYR A 26 19.23 -7.76 -7.04
C TYR A 26 20.31 -7.08 -6.19
N SER A 27 20.40 -7.34 -4.89
CA SER A 27 21.52 -6.84 -4.08
C SER A 27 22.85 -7.42 -4.56
N HIS A 28 22.88 -8.69 -4.96
CA HIS A 28 24.07 -9.29 -5.56
C HIS A 28 24.35 -8.66 -6.94
N LYS A 29 23.33 -8.58 -7.82
CA LYS A 29 23.46 -8.00 -9.16
C LYS A 29 24.02 -6.56 -9.13
N TYR A 30 23.57 -5.74 -8.19
CA TYR A 30 23.95 -4.33 -8.10
C TYR A 30 25.04 -4.04 -7.06
N LYS A 31 25.73 -5.06 -6.53
CA LYS A 31 26.77 -4.90 -5.49
C LYS A 31 27.88 -3.92 -5.88
N ASN A 32 28.26 -3.92 -7.16
CA ASN A 32 29.33 -3.08 -7.72
C ASN A 32 28.80 -1.93 -8.59
N ASP A 33 27.49 -1.68 -8.61
CA ASP A 33 26.91 -0.60 -9.42
C ASP A 33 27.26 0.76 -8.80
N LYS A 34 27.79 1.68 -9.61
CA LYS A 34 28.09 3.06 -9.20
C LYS A 34 26.81 3.84 -8.83
N ARG A 35 25.64 3.38 -9.29
CA ARG A 35 24.31 3.95 -9.01
C ARG A 35 23.79 3.46 -7.66
N THR A 36 24.39 3.93 -6.56
CA THR A 36 24.00 3.59 -5.17
C THR A 36 22.51 3.81 -4.84
N TRP A 37 21.83 4.67 -5.59
CA TRP A 37 20.40 4.90 -5.45
C TRP A 37 19.54 3.69 -5.84
N ILE A 38 20.00 2.83 -6.77
CA ILE A 38 19.25 1.63 -7.20
C ILE A 38 19.16 0.64 -6.04
N THR A 39 20.27 0.37 -5.37
CA THR A 39 20.31 -0.53 -4.22
C THR A 39 19.47 0.02 -3.06
N ARG A 40 19.53 1.33 -2.80
CA ARG A 40 18.66 1.97 -1.80
C ARG A 40 17.19 1.88 -2.16
N PHE A 41 16.85 2.11 -3.42
CA PHE A 41 15.49 1.96 -3.93
C PHE A 41 14.99 0.52 -3.75
N LEU A 42 15.80 -0.47 -4.13
CA LEU A 42 15.51 -1.88 -3.95
C LEU A 42 15.22 -2.21 -2.49
N THR A 43 16.11 -1.85 -1.57
CA THR A 43 15.93 -2.12 -0.14
C THR A 43 14.60 -1.55 0.36
N VAL A 44 14.31 -0.29 0.03
CA VAL A 44 13.10 0.38 0.51
C VAL A 44 11.84 -0.22 -0.13
N ALA A 45 11.84 -0.51 -1.43
CA ALA A 45 10.71 -1.14 -2.10
C ALA A 45 10.42 -2.55 -1.56
N VAL A 46 11.46 -3.35 -1.33
CA VAL A 46 11.36 -4.69 -0.71
C VAL A 46 10.81 -4.58 0.70
N LEU A 47 11.25 -3.61 1.51
CA LEU A 47 10.69 -3.41 2.85
C LEU A 47 9.19 -3.12 2.81
N GLY A 48 8.73 -2.31 1.85
CA GLY A 48 7.30 -2.09 1.63
C GLY A 48 6.54 -3.40 1.36
N ALA A 49 7.05 -4.22 0.43
CA ALA A 49 6.47 -5.53 0.11
C ALA A 49 6.49 -6.51 1.30
N LEU A 50 7.58 -6.54 2.06
CA LEU A 50 7.70 -7.36 3.27
C LEU A 50 6.65 -6.96 4.32
N PHE A 51 6.37 -5.67 4.49
CA PHE A 51 5.35 -5.22 5.42
C PHE A 51 3.95 -5.69 4.99
N ILE A 52 3.64 -5.71 3.69
CA ILE A 52 2.39 -6.30 3.19
C ILE A 52 2.36 -7.82 3.46
N GLY A 53 3.46 -8.53 3.20
CA GLY A 53 3.55 -9.98 3.47
C GLY A 53 3.46 -10.32 4.96
N PHE A 54 4.08 -9.52 5.82
CA PHE A 54 3.97 -9.66 7.27
C PHE A 54 2.57 -9.34 7.75
N HIS A 55 1.90 -8.33 7.22
CA HIS A 55 0.50 -8.08 7.56
C HIS A 55 -0.35 -9.35 7.36
N GLN A 56 -0.24 -10.02 6.21
CA GLN A 56 -0.91 -11.31 5.94
C GLN A 56 -0.48 -12.43 6.90
N PHE A 57 0.79 -12.44 7.32
CA PHE A 57 1.26 -13.38 8.34
C PHE A 57 0.58 -13.14 9.70
N PHE A 58 0.48 -11.88 10.12
CA PHE A 58 -0.18 -11.50 11.36
C PHE A 58 -1.68 -11.75 11.30
N GLU A 59 -2.31 -11.59 10.13
CA GLU A 59 -3.68 -12.03 9.86
C GLU A 59 -3.83 -13.54 10.07
N PHE A 60 -2.94 -14.36 9.50
CA PHE A 60 -2.89 -15.81 9.76
C PHE A 60 -2.72 -16.14 11.25
N LEU A 61 -1.73 -15.52 11.92
CA LEU A 61 -1.49 -15.76 13.35
C LEU A 61 -2.70 -15.37 14.20
N THR A 62 -3.38 -14.29 13.82
CA THR A 62 -4.62 -13.86 14.49
C THR A 62 -5.69 -14.94 14.40
N LEU A 63 -5.89 -15.55 13.23
CA LEU A 63 -6.88 -16.62 13.05
C LEU A 63 -6.56 -17.87 13.88
N VAL A 64 -5.28 -18.25 13.95
CA VAL A 64 -4.86 -19.48 14.65
C VAL A 64 -4.82 -19.29 16.17
N THR A 65 -4.48 -18.08 16.63
CA THR A 65 -4.31 -17.79 18.07
C THR A 65 -5.50 -17.10 18.71
N ASN A 66 -6.44 -16.57 17.91
CA ASN A 66 -7.54 -15.71 18.35
C ASN A 66 -7.06 -14.53 19.22
N ASN A 67 -5.91 -13.94 18.87
CA ASN A 67 -5.24 -12.91 19.66
C ASN A 67 -5.39 -11.51 19.04
N ILE A 68 -6.10 -10.62 19.74
CA ILE A 68 -6.37 -9.24 19.31
C ILE A 68 -5.09 -8.41 19.18
N TRP A 69 -4.09 -8.64 20.04
CA TRP A 69 -2.84 -7.88 19.99
C TRP A 69 -2.03 -8.20 18.74
N VAL A 70 -2.03 -9.47 18.32
CA VAL A 70 -1.42 -9.90 17.05
C VAL A 70 -2.10 -9.18 15.88
N TYR A 71 -3.43 -9.10 15.88
CA TYR A 71 -4.18 -8.38 14.85
C TYR A 71 -3.82 -6.89 14.78
N LYS A 72 -3.79 -6.21 15.94
CA LYS A 72 -3.42 -4.79 16.03
C LYS A 72 -2.03 -4.51 15.48
N VAL A 73 -1.06 -5.37 15.81
CA VAL A 73 0.31 -5.27 15.27
C VAL A 73 0.29 -5.46 13.75
N GLY A 74 -0.48 -6.43 13.25
CA GLY A 74 -0.68 -6.64 11.82
C GLY A 74 -1.21 -5.39 11.09
N LEU A 75 -2.20 -4.69 11.66
CA LEU A 75 -2.75 -3.45 11.09
C LEU A 75 -1.72 -2.32 11.02
N ILE A 76 -0.91 -2.15 12.08
CA ILE A 76 0.16 -1.14 12.14
C ILE A 76 1.26 -1.45 11.10
N ILE A 77 1.63 -2.71 10.96
CA ILE A 77 2.57 -3.17 9.93
C ILE A 77 1.98 -2.86 8.54
N SER A 78 0.70 -3.15 8.31
CA SER A 78 0.07 -2.92 7.00
C SER A 78 0.14 -1.47 6.55
N VAL A 79 -0.29 -0.53 7.40
CA VAL A 79 -0.27 0.91 7.04
C VAL A 79 1.17 1.44 6.89
N SER A 80 2.13 0.84 7.60
CA SER A 80 3.54 1.20 7.52
C SER A 80 4.17 0.88 6.16
N ALA A 81 3.61 -0.05 5.38
CA ALA A 81 4.05 -0.33 4.01
C ALA A 81 4.03 0.93 3.12
N LEU A 82 3.07 1.84 3.34
CA LEU A 82 2.91 3.05 2.52
C LEU A 82 4.01 4.09 2.75
N TYR A 83 4.61 4.11 3.95
CA TYR A 83 5.82 4.92 4.18
C TYR A 83 6.95 4.48 3.24
N PHE A 84 7.17 3.17 3.11
CA PHE A 84 8.21 2.63 2.26
C PHE A 84 7.92 2.90 0.77
N LEU A 85 6.66 2.82 0.32
CA LEU A 85 6.29 3.18 -1.06
C LEU A 85 6.53 4.66 -1.38
N LEU A 86 6.25 5.57 -0.44
CA LEU A 86 6.59 6.98 -0.57
C LEU A 86 8.10 7.18 -0.57
N LYS A 87 8.82 6.46 0.29
CA LYS A 87 10.27 6.57 0.41
C LYS A 87 10.98 6.04 -0.83
N SER A 88 10.52 4.94 -1.42
CA SER A 88 11.06 4.42 -2.68
C SER A 88 10.81 5.41 -3.82
N LEU A 89 9.66 6.06 -3.86
CA LEU A 89 9.37 7.12 -4.83
C LEU A 89 10.32 8.33 -4.68
N GLU A 90 10.64 8.75 -3.45
CA GLU A 90 11.64 9.82 -3.20
C GLU A 90 13.02 9.43 -3.73
N ILE A 91 13.46 8.20 -3.44
CA ILE A 91 14.77 7.71 -3.85
C ILE A 91 14.83 7.61 -5.37
N LEU A 92 13.83 6.99 -5.99
CA LEU A 92 13.71 6.79 -7.43
C LEU A 92 13.78 8.13 -8.17
N SER A 93 12.94 9.09 -7.77
CA SER A 93 12.82 10.38 -8.47
C SER A 93 13.91 11.40 -8.13
N ASN A 94 14.73 11.12 -7.10
CA ASN A 94 15.63 12.09 -6.46
C ASN A 94 14.89 13.36 -6.01
N ARG A 95 13.70 13.18 -5.44
CA ARG A 95 12.86 14.28 -4.97
C ARG A 95 12.45 14.11 -3.52
N LYS A 96 12.45 15.20 -2.77
CA LYS A 96 11.84 15.23 -1.44
C LYS A 96 10.34 15.40 -1.61
N VAL A 97 9.59 14.29 -1.55
CA VAL A 97 8.13 14.30 -1.48
C VAL A 97 7.62 14.37 -0.03
N HIS A 98 8.52 14.42 0.94
CA HIS A 98 8.24 14.49 2.38
C HIS A 98 7.55 13.23 2.91
N SER A 99 8.12 12.07 2.60
CA SER A 99 7.69 10.76 3.11
C SER A 99 7.54 10.70 4.64
N TRP A 100 8.23 11.56 5.40
CA TRP A 100 8.09 11.69 6.85
C TRP A 100 6.66 12.06 7.31
N ILE A 101 5.85 12.70 6.47
CA ILE A 101 4.44 12.99 6.78
C ILE A 101 3.64 11.69 6.96
N ALA A 102 3.97 10.65 6.19
CA ALA A 102 3.35 9.35 6.36
C ALA A 102 3.60 8.80 7.77
N LEU A 103 4.76 9.06 8.37
CA LEU A 103 5.05 8.64 9.76
C LEU A 103 4.12 9.31 10.78
N ILE A 104 3.73 10.57 10.56
CA ILE A 104 2.76 11.25 11.44
C ILE A 104 1.39 10.57 11.34
N VAL A 105 0.93 10.31 10.11
CA VAL A 105 -0.36 9.65 9.88
C VAL A 105 -0.34 8.23 10.45
N ILE A 106 0.73 7.48 10.22
CA ILE A 106 0.95 6.13 10.76
C ILE A 106 0.97 6.16 12.29
N LEU A 107 1.66 7.11 12.91
CA LEU A 107 1.70 7.23 14.37
C LEU A 107 0.31 7.52 14.94
N ALA A 108 -0.42 8.48 14.36
CA ALA A 108 -1.76 8.83 14.81
C ALA A 108 -2.72 7.63 14.73
N VAL A 109 -2.73 6.90 13.60
CA VAL A 109 -3.59 5.72 13.46
C VAL A 109 -3.10 4.55 14.31
N SER A 110 -1.80 4.41 14.54
CA SER A 110 -1.26 3.37 15.44
C SER A 110 -1.71 3.57 16.88
N LEU A 111 -1.67 4.82 17.38
CA LEU A 111 -2.21 5.15 18.69
C LEU A 111 -3.71 4.85 18.76
N GLN A 112 -4.47 5.24 17.73
CA GLN A 112 -5.89 4.93 17.64
C GLN A 112 -6.15 3.41 17.70
N ILE A 113 -5.41 2.61 16.95
CA ILE A 113 -5.53 1.14 16.94
C ILE A 113 -5.19 0.53 18.31
N LEU A 114 -4.12 1.00 18.95
CA LEU A 114 -3.68 0.48 20.24
C LEU A 114 -4.71 0.74 21.35
N PHE A 115 -5.24 1.96 21.42
CA PHE A 115 -6.17 2.37 22.49
C PHE A 115 -7.62 1.98 22.23
N SER A 116 -8.00 1.69 20.99
CA SER A 116 -9.39 1.33 20.70
C SER A 116 -9.70 -0.12 21.10
N PRO A 117 -10.82 -0.38 21.76
CA PRO A 117 -11.26 -1.75 22.02
C PRO A 117 -11.56 -2.45 20.68
N MET A 118 -11.16 -3.71 20.56
CA MET A 118 -11.43 -4.54 19.39
C MET A 118 -11.88 -5.90 19.87
N THR A 119 -12.90 -6.48 19.22
CA THR A 119 -13.41 -7.82 19.54
C THR A 119 -13.54 -8.62 18.25
N PHE A 120 -13.32 -9.94 18.33
CA PHE A 120 -13.64 -10.84 17.22
C PHE A 120 -15.14 -11.14 17.26
N ALA A 121 -15.87 -10.82 16.19
CA ALA A 121 -17.26 -11.22 16.03
C ALA A 121 -17.38 -12.16 14.80
N ASP A 122 -18.00 -13.32 15.00
CA ASP A 122 -18.50 -14.22 13.94
C ASP A 122 -17.53 -14.61 12.80
N LYS A 123 -16.35 -15.15 13.12
CA LYS A 123 -15.38 -15.78 12.18
C LYS A 123 -15.01 -14.93 10.94
N SER A 124 -15.49 -13.71 10.87
CA SER A 124 -15.25 -12.74 9.84
C SER A 124 -14.25 -11.76 10.43
N PHE A 125 -13.29 -11.34 9.62
CA PHE A 125 -12.11 -10.55 10.00
C PHE A 125 -12.42 -9.21 10.69
N TYR A 126 -13.69 -8.91 10.90
CA TYR A 126 -14.19 -7.61 11.21
C TYR A 126 -14.36 -7.52 12.72
N VAL A 127 -13.36 -6.87 13.31
CA VAL A 127 -13.64 -6.02 14.45
C VAL A 127 -14.82 -5.13 14.05
N VAL A 128 -15.99 -5.40 14.61
CA VAL A 128 -17.19 -4.59 14.44
C VAL A 128 -16.96 -3.28 15.19
N HIS A 129 -16.18 -2.39 14.60
CA HIS A 129 -15.90 -1.09 15.20
C HIS A 129 -15.36 -0.05 14.22
N SER A 130 -15.59 1.22 14.56
CA SER A 130 -15.11 2.41 13.85
C SER A 130 -13.59 2.45 13.60
N SER A 131 -12.82 1.64 14.34
CA SER A 131 -11.35 1.57 14.18
C SER A 131 -10.90 1.02 12.82
N ALA A 132 -11.64 0.05 12.25
CA ALA A 132 -11.33 -0.45 10.91
C ALA A 132 -11.48 0.66 9.86
N PHE A 133 -12.49 1.53 10.03
CA PHE A 133 -12.69 2.68 9.15
C PHE A 133 -11.53 3.67 9.22
N PHE A 134 -11.03 4.02 10.42
CA PHE A 134 -9.88 4.92 10.55
C PHE A 134 -8.61 4.34 9.92
N TRP A 135 -8.37 3.04 10.08
CA TRP A 135 -7.26 2.36 9.43
C TRP A 135 -7.38 2.38 7.90
N ILE A 136 -8.55 2.02 7.34
CA ILE A 136 -8.81 2.07 5.89
C ILE A 136 -8.64 3.49 5.37
N ALA A 137 -9.19 4.50 6.07
CA ALA A 137 -9.11 5.90 5.67
C ALA A 137 -7.65 6.40 5.67
N ALA A 138 -6.86 6.05 6.69
CA ALA A 138 -5.44 6.39 6.75
C ALA A 138 -4.64 5.73 5.62
N PHE A 139 -4.92 4.45 5.35
CA PHE A 139 -4.31 3.72 4.25
C PHE A 139 -4.64 4.37 2.90
N LEU A 140 -5.93 4.61 2.61
CA LEU A 140 -6.37 5.25 1.38
C LEU A 140 -5.81 6.67 1.22
N LEU A 141 -5.76 7.46 2.30
CA LEU A 141 -5.17 8.79 2.27
C LEU A 141 -3.72 8.75 1.79
N LEU A 142 -2.90 7.87 2.38
CA LEU A 142 -1.49 7.72 2.03
C LEU A 142 -1.30 7.12 0.63
N PHE A 143 -2.19 6.21 0.22
CA PHE A 143 -2.20 5.63 -1.11
C PHE A 143 -2.50 6.68 -2.19
N ILE A 144 -3.52 7.51 -1.98
CA ILE A 144 -3.86 8.64 -2.86
C ILE A 144 -2.73 9.66 -2.87
N TYR A 145 -2.17 9.98 -1.71
CA TYR A 145 -1.04 10.91 -1.60
C TYR A 145 0.18 10.45 -2.39
N TRP A 146 0.48 9.16 -2.32
CA TRP A 146 1.52 8.53 -3.13
C TRP A 146 1.24 8.67 -4.64
N HIS A 147 0.00 8.43 -5.08
CA HIS A 147 -0.42 8.65 -6.48
C HIS A 147 -0.25 10.11 -6.91
N VAL A 148 -0.72 11.07 -6.12
CA VAL A 148 -0.59 12.50 -6.42
C VAL A 148 0.89 12.89 -6.59
N CYS A 149 1.76 12.39 -5.70
CA CYS A 149 3.20 12.59 -5.81
C CYS A 149 3.80 11.95 -7.08
N ALA A 150 3.38 10.73 -7.41
CA ALA A 150 3.87 10.00 -8.58
C ALA A 150 3.42 10.66 -9.90
N PHE A 151 2.16 11.08 -10.00
CA PHE A 151 1.66 11.84 -11.15
C PHE A 151 2.33 13.20 -11.29
N LYS A 152 2.66 13.85 -10.17
CA LYS A 152 3.46 15.07 -10.22
C LYS A 152 4.86 14.83 -10.80
N ILE A 153 5.53 13.75 -10.39
CA ILE A 153 6.83 13.36 -10.95
C ILE A 153 6.69 13.05 -12.44
N TYR A 154 5.66 12.31 -12.84
CA TYR A 154 5.35 11.99 -14.23
C TYR A 154 5.18 13.25 -15.08
N SER A 155 4.32 14.18 -14.66
CA SER A 155 4.03 15.42 -15.42
C SER A 155 5.26 16.30 -15.64
N GLU A 156 6.20 16.33 -14.70
CA GLU A 156 7.43 17.11 -14.82
C GLU A 156 8.58 16.37 -15.50
N THR A 157 8.42 15.09 -15.80
CA THR A 157 9.44 14.30 -16.49
C THR A 157 9.35 14.55 -17.99
N LYS A 158 10.42 15.03 -18.62
CA LYS A 158 10.43 15.33 -20.07
C LYS A 158 10.66 14.08 -20.93
N ASP A 159 11.47 13.14 -20.45
CA ASP A 159 11.87 11.94 -21.19
C ASP A 159 10.79 10.84 -21.14
N ASP A 160 10.32 10.40 -22.31
CA ASP A 160 9.23 9.42 -22.43
C ASP A 160 9.58 8.04 -21.84
N LYS A 161 10.84 7.61 -21.94
CA LYS A 161 11.28 6.32 -21.38
C LYS A 161 11.19 6.36 -19.84
N THR A 162 11.57 7.48 -19.25
CA THR A 162 11.50 7.73 -17.82
C THR A 162 10.04 7.83 -17.36
N LYS A 163 9.19 8.56 -18.09
CA LYS A 163 7.72 8.61 -17.87
C LYS A 163 7.08 7.24 -17.84
N LYS A 164 7.33 6.41 -18.87
CA LYS A 164 6.82 5.03 -18.94
C LYS A 164 7.29 4.19 -17.76
N THR A 165 8.50 4.44 -17.26
CA THR A 165 9.05 3.72 -16.11
C THR A 165 8.43 4.18 -14.79
N VAL A 166 8.04 5.44 -14.64
CA VAL A 166 7.25 5.92 -13.48
C VAL A 166 5.87 5.27 -13.45
N ILE A 167 5.19 5.19 -14.60
CA ILE A 167 3.90 4.48 -14.69
C ILE A 167 4.09 2.99 -14.36
N LEU A 168 5.12 2.37 -14.92
CA LEU A 168 5.42 0.98 -14.61
C LEU A 168 5.70 0.77 -13.12
N TYR A 169 6.47 1.67 -12.51
CA TYR A 169 6.69 1.66 -11.07
C TYR A 169 5.35 1.62 -10.32
N MET A 170 4.44 2.54 -10.62
CA MET A 170 3.15 2.60 -9.94
C MET A 170 2.35 1.29 -10.09
N LEU A 171 2.22 0.82 -11.34
CA LEU A 171 1.52 -0.41 -11.69
C LEU A 171 2.08 -1.65 -10.96
N THR A 172 3.39 -1.79 -10.97
CA THR A 172 4.08 -2.98 -10.46
C THR A 172 4.25 -2.97 -8.95
N THR A 173 4.26 -1.80 -8.30
CA THR A 173 4.36 -1.74 -6.83
C THR A 173 3.05 -1.98 -6.13
N ILE A 174 1.91 -1.49 -6.66
CA ILE A 174 0.63 -1.69 -5.97
C ILE A 174 -0.61 -1.71 -6.87
N ASP A 175 -0.64 -0.94 -7.96
CA ASP A 175 -1.91 -0.66 -8.66
C ASP A 175 -2.49 -1.87 -9.41
N ILE A 176 -1.69 -2.78 -9.96
CA ILE A 176 -2.23 -3.98 -10.63
C ILE A 176 -3.04 -4.80 -9.62
N GLY A 177 -2.49 -5.03 -8.42
CA GLY A 177 -3.21 -5.72 -7.35
C GLY A 177 -4.47 -4.97 -6.92
N PHE A 178 -4.38 -3.64 -6.79
CA PHE A 178 -5.53 -2.80 -6.46
C PHE A 178 -6.65 -2.89 -7.51
N ILE A 179 -6.33 -2.70 -8.80
CA ILE A 179 -7.30 -2.75 -9.89
C ILE A 179 -7.98 -4.12 -9.95
N LEU A 180 -7.20 -5.20 -9.88
CA LEU A 180 -7.75 -6.55 -9.90
C LEU A 180 -8.63 -6.83 -8.67
N SER A 181 -8.24 -6.34 -7.49
CA SER A 181 -9.05 -6.45 -6.28
C SER A 181 -10.35 -5.65 -6.39
N ALA A 182 -10.32 -4.44 -6.94
CA ALA A 182 -11.49 -3.60 -7.14
C ALA A 182 -12.47 -4.23 -8.14
N LEU A 183 -11.95 -4.79 -9.25
CA LEU A 183 -12.76 -5.54 -10.21
C LEU A 183 -13.39 -6.77 -9.56
N TYR A 184 -12.61 -7.54 -8.78
CA TYR A 184 -13.12 -8.71 -8.06
C TYR A 184 -14.22 -8.34 -7.07
N VAL A 185 -14.01 -7.30 -6.26
CA VAL A 185 -14.99 -6.81 -5.29
C VAL A 185 -16.26 -6.32 -5.99
N PHE A 186 -16.11 -5.56 -7.08
CA PHE A 186 -17.23 -5.04 -7.84
C PHE A 186 -18.09 -6.17 -8.44
N ILE A 187 -17.46 -7.12 -9.15
CA ILE A 187 -18.16 -8.28 -9.72
C ILE A 187 -18.75 -9.14 -8.60
N GLY A 188 -17.99 -9.39 -7.55
CA GLY A 188 -18.40 -10.20 -6.41
C GLY A 188 -19.56 -9.60 -5.63
N HIS A 189 -19.69 -8.27 -5.58
CA HIS A 189 -20.84 -7.61 -4.98
C HIS A 189 -22.14 -7.98 -5.68
N PHE A 190 -22.16 -7.96 -7.01
CA PHE A 190 -23.36 -8.26 -7.81
C PHE A 190 -23.65 -9.76 -7.92
N ILE A 191 -22.62 -10.61 -7.97
CA ILE A 191 -22.79 -12.05 -8.25
C ILE A 191 -22.80 -12.89 -6.97
N PHE A 192 -21.95 -12.55 -6.00
CA PHE A 192 -21.67 -13.38 -4.82
C PHE A 192 -22.00 -12.68 -3.49
N SER A 193 -22.67 -11.52 -3.54
CA SER A 193 -23.00 -10.70 -2.37
C SER A 193 -21.79 -10.34 -1.49
N VAL A 194 -20.62 -10.15 -2.10
CA VAL A 194 -19.42 -9.65 -1.40
C VAL A 194 -19.73 -8.31 -0.75
N ASN A 195 -19.37 -8.18 0.53
CA ASN A 195 -19.54 -6.93 1.25
C ASN A 195 -18.34 -6.03 0.94
N VAL A 196 -18.54 -5.06 0.07
CA VAL A 196 -17.48 -4.15 -0.42
C VAL A 196 -16.69 -3.51 0.73
N CYS A 197 -17.34 -3.14 1.83
CA CYS A 197 -16.70 -2.37 2.90
C CYS A 197 -15.84 -3.19 3.82
N THR A 198 -16.30 -4.38 4.11
CA THR A 198 -15.61 -5.27 5.01
C THR A 198 -14.62 -6.09 4.20
N ASP A 199 -15.00 -6.57 3.02
CA ASP A 199 -14.18 -7.52 2.27
C ASP A 199 -13.06 -6.92 1.41
N ALA A 200 -13.22 -5.70 0.93
CA ALA A 200 -12.25 -5.13 -0.01
C ALA A 200 -10.81 -5.05 0.52
N PRO A 201 -10.54 -4.65 1.79
CA PRO A 201 -9.17 -4.55 2.29
C PRO A 201 -8.40 -5.87 2.26
N SER A 202 -9.02 -6.98 2.67
CA SER A 202 -8.37 -8.29 2.68
C SER A 202 -8.23 -8.87 1.28
N ILE A 203 -9.24 -8.67 0.41
CA ILE A 203 -9.14 -9.04 -1.01
C ILE A 203 -7.97 -8.29 -1.65
N TRP A 204 -7.82 -6.98 -1.39
CA TRP A 204 -6.67 -6.22 -1.89
C TRP A 204 -5.34 -6.79 -1.38
N CYS A 205 -5.22 -7.06 -0.09
CA CYS A 205 -3.99 -7.64 0.46
C CYS A 205 -3.68 -9.03 -0.14
N THR A 206 -4.70 -9.84 -0.44
CA THR A 206 -4.52 -11.12 -1.14
C THR A 206 -3.99 -10.91 -2.57
N PHE A 207 -4.61 -10.01 -3.33
CA PHE A 207 -4.21 -9.69 -4.70
C PHE A 207 -2.85 -8.99 -4.80
N SER A 208 -2.33 -8.46 -3.69
CA SER A 208 -0.97 -7.92 -3.65
C SER A 208 0.12 -8.97 -3.97
N THR A 209 -0.15 -10.26 -3.77
CA THR A 209 0.73 -11.36 -4.21
C THR A 209 1.10 -11.28 -5.68
N ILE A 210 0.17 -10.82 -6.52
CA ILE A 210 0.37 -10.67 -7.96
C ILE A 210 1.52 -9.70 -8.25
N GLN A 211 1.71 -8.67 -7.42
CA GLN A 211 2.77 -7.67 -7.59
C GLN A 211 4.17 -8.31 -7.53
N ALA A 212 4.35 -9.38 -6.77
CA ALA A 212 5.61 -10.10 -6.67
C ALA A 212 6.11 -10.58 -8.05
N PHE A 213 5.23 -10.94 -8.97
CA PHE A 213 5.63 -11.40 -10.30
C PHE A 213 6.06 -10.28 -11.25
N PHE A 214 5.72 -9.02 -10.93
CA PHE A 214 6.05 -7.87 -11.76
C PHE A 214 7.34 -7.14 -11.34
N ILE A 215 7.85 -7.42 -10.13
CA ILE A 215 9.09 -6.84 -9.61
C ILE A 215 10.29 -7.05 -10.56
N PRO A 216 10.52 -8.24 -11.16
CA PRO A 216 11.66 -8.41 -12.05
C PRO A 216 11.61 -7.52 -13.29
N TYR A 217 10.40 -7.34 -13.83
CA TYR A 217 10.17 -6.51 -15.00
C TYR A 217 10.40 -5.02 -14.67
N LEU A 218 9.98 -4.57 -13.48
CA LEU A 218 10.29 -3.23 -12.99
C LEU A 218 11.81 -2.99 -12.94
N PHE A 219 12.57 -3.89 -12.31
CA PHE A 219 14.03 -3.73 -12.19
C PHE A 219 14.75 -3.77 -13.54
N TYR A 220 14.31 -4.63 -14.46
CA TYR A 220 14.84 -4.66 -15.82
C TYR A 220 14.65 -3.32 -16.54
N ARG A 221 13.48 -2.70 -16.40
CA ARG A 221 13.16 -1.41 -17.03
C ARG A 221 13.87 -0.24 -16.34
N LEU A 222 13.99 -0.26 -15.01
CA LEU A 222 14.75 0.74 -14.25
C LEU A 222 16.21 0.78 -14.69
N ASP A 223 16.82 -0.38 -14.85
CA ASP A 223 18.23 -0.52 -15.23
C ASP A 223 18.52 0.05 -16.63
N LYS A 224 17.62 -0.21 -17.60
CA LYS A 224 17.81 0.12 -19.02
C LYS A 224 17.26 1.49 -19.44
N ALA A 225 16.20 1.98 -18.80
CA ALA A 225 15.39 3.06 -19.34
C ALA A 225 15.21 4.27 -18.41
N PHE A 226 15.50 4.13 -17.11
CA PHE A 226 15.25 5.20 -16.16
C PHE A 226 16.42 6.17 -16.06
N LYS A 227 16.20 7.43 -16.44
CA LYS A 227 17.15 8.52 -16.25
C LYS A 227 16.77 9.29 -14.99
N ARG A 228 17.50 9.05 -13.90
CA ARG A 228 17.30 9.77 -12.64
C ARG A 228 17.76 11.22 -12.78
N ASN A 229 17.03 12.15 -12.16
CA ASN A 229 17.50 13.54 -12.04
C ASN A 229 18.78 13.58 -11.20
N ASN A 230 19.84 14.16 -11.76
CA ASN A 230 21.11 14.30 -11.05
C ASN A 230 21.04 15.34 -9.93
N THR A 231 20.23 16.39 -10.11
CA THR A 231 20.01 17.43 -9.11
C THR A 231 18.83 17.08 -8.20
N PRO A 232 19.03 17.01 -6.87
CA PRO A 232 17.94 16.78 -5.93
C PRO A 232 16.92 17.92 -6.03
N LYS A 233 15.67 17.60 -6.36
CA LYS A 233 14.58 18.59 -6.31
C LYS A 233 13.86 18.48 -4.98
N LYS A 234 13.62 19.61 -4.32
CA LYS A 234 12.84 19.66 -3.09
C LYS A 234 11.46 20.17 -3.42
N ASN A 235 10.41 19.45 -3.03
CA ASN A 235 9.10 20.07 -2.98
C ASN A 235 9.13 21.14 -1.88
N THR A 236 8.43 22.25 -2.09
CA THR A 236 8.25 23.22 -1.01
C THR A 236 7.22 22.69 0.00
N VAL A 237 7.22 23.23 1.21
CA VAL A 237 6.17 22.93 2.20
C VAL A 237 4.79 23.23 1.61
N LYS A 238 4.64 24.36 0.89
CA LYS A 238 3.41 24.74 0.19
C LYS A 238 2.93 23.69 -0.81
N GLN A 239 3.82 23.13 -1.63
CA GLN A 239 3.47 22.05 -2.57
C GLN A 239 3.04 20.78 -1.84
N THR A 240 3.70 20.48 -0.74
CA THR A 240 3.42 19.28 0.06
C THR A 240 2.04 19.35 0.70
N VAL A 241 1.71 20.51 1.29
CA VAL A 241 0.37 20.80 1.82
C VAL A 241 -0.68 20.72 0.72
N LEU A 242 -0.41 21.30 -0.46
CA LEU A 242 -1.33 21.21 -1.60
C LEU A 242 -1.61 19.76 -2.00
N TYR A 243 -0.58 18.90 -2.06
CA TYR A 243 -0.78 17.49 -2.41
C TYR A 243 -1.57 16.72 -1.35
N LEU A 244 -1.38 17.04 -0.08
CA LEU A 244 -2.21 16.49 0.99
C LEU A 244 -3.67 16.94 0.86
N VAL A 245 -3.91 18.23 0.63
CA VAL A 245 -5.28 18.77 0.45
C VAL A 245 -5.97 18.10 -0.72
N ILE A 246 -5.30 17.96 -1.87
CA ILE A 246 -5.83 17.21 -3.02
C ILE A 246 -6.16 15.77 -2.61
N SER A 247 -5.29 15.11 -1.85
CA SER A 247 -5.50 13.74 -1.41
C SER A 247 -6.71 13.61 -0.47
N PHE A 248 -6.90 14.57 0.43
CA PHE A 248 -8.08 14.64 1.30
C PHE A 248 -9.37 14.86 0.51
N ILE A 249 -9.37 15.76 -0.48
CA ILE A 249 -10.54 15.99 -1.34
C ILE A 249 -10.93 14.69 -2.06
N VAL A 250 -9.95 13.99 -2.66
CA VAL A 250 -10.21 12.71 -3.34
C VAL A 250 -10.73 11.67 -2.34
N LEU A 251 -10.17 11.59 -1.14
CA LEU A 251 -10.64 10.68 -0.10
C LEU A 251 -12.10 10.98 0.31
N ILE A 252 -12.44 12.25 0.53
CA ILE A 252 -13.82 12.66 0.85
C ILE A 252 -14.77 12.26 -0.27
N LEU A 253 -14.40 12.52 -1.53
CA LEU A 253 -15.20 12.11 -2.68
C LEU A 253 -15.40 10.59 -2.70
N LEU A 254 -14.36 9.79 -2.42
CA LEU A 254 -14.50 8.33 -2.34
C LEU A 254 -15.45 7.90 -1.22
N ILE A 255 -15.33 8.48 -0.02
CA ILE A 255 -16.20 8.19 1.12
C ILE A 255 -17.67 8.54 0.81
N LEU A 256 -17.92 9.65 0.12
CA LEU A 256 -19.28 10.05 -0.28
C LEU A 256 -19.96 9.07 -1.24
N ILE A 257 -19.20 8.23 -1.95
CA ILE A 257 -19.73 7.23 -2.90
C ILE A 257 -19.97 5.89 -2.18
N MET A 258 -19.35 5.65 -1.01
CA MET A 258 -19.49 4.41 -0.24
C MET A 258 -20.95 4.03 0.12
N PRO A 259 -21.88 4.96 0.41
CA PRO A 259 -23.29 4.62 0.63
C PRO A 259 -23.94 3.86 -0.55
N LEU A 260 -23.46 4.04 -1.78
CA LEU A 260 -23.97 3.30 -2.95
C LEU A 260 -23.71 1.78 -2.87
N PHE A 261 -22.76 1.35 -2.02
CA PHE A 261 -22.38 -0.05 -1.85
C PHE A 261 -22.91 -0.65 -0.53
N ASN A 262 -23.94 -0.04 0.09
CA ASN A 262 -24.47 -0.42 1.42
C ASN A 262 -23.39 -0.52 2.51
N CYS A 263 -22.38 0.31 2.35
CA CYS A 263 -21.04 0.12 2.87
C CYS A 263 -20.85 0.95 4.15
N LEU A 264 -21.45 2.15 4.15
CA LEU A 264 -21.61 3.02 5.30
C LEU A 264 -23.09 3.40 5.34
N THR A 265 -23.80 3.02 6.40
CA THR A 265 -25.04 3.72 6.71
C THR A 265 -24.69 5.14 7.14
N TRP A 266 -25.50 6.14 6.79
CA TRP A 266 -25.25 7.54 7.16
C TRP A 266 -25.02 7.74 8.69
N LYS A 267 -25.53 6.81 9.52
CA LYS A 267 -25.27 6.70 10.97
C LYS A 267 -23.81 6.47 11.36
N PHE A 268 -22.94 5.97 10.47
CA PHE A 268 -21.52 5.80 10.74
C PHE A 268 -20.70 7.06 10.41
N ILE A 269 -21.20 7.90 9.49
CA ILE A 269 -20.57 9.16 9.08
C ILE A 269 -21.01 10.29 10.03
N PHE A 270 -22.26 10.24 10.48
CA PHE A 270 -22.84 11.12 11.49
C PHE A 270 -23.44 10.24 12.60
N PRO A 271 -22.69 9.95 13.68
CA PRO A 271 -23.21 9.19 14.82
C PRO A 271 -24.38 9.89 15.52
#